data_AF-A0A1G6EZM5-F1
#
_entry.id   AF-A0A1G6EZM5-F1
#
_cell.length_a   1.000
_cell.length_b   1.000
_cell.length_c   1.000
_cell.angle_alpha   90.00
_cell.angle_beta   90.00
_cell.angle_gamma   90.00
#
_symmetry.space_group_name_H-M   'P 1'
#
loop_
_entity.id
_entity.type
_entity.pdbx_description
1 polymer ?
#
loop_
_entity_poly.entity_id
_entity_poly.type
_entity_poly.pdbx_seq_one_letter_code
_entity_poly.pdbx_strand_id
1 'polypeptide(L)'
;MDDISLFIDIRIYRAIETDAACLYCDNQAVGWIYDSVMSLREVGLDYLPDDIKRPGKDNTIQELVIPLHYVKADWLPKAVQDTANIRRNNDK
;
A
#
# COMPACT_ATOMS: atom_id res chain seq x y z
N MET A 1 -6.86 -14.58 -15.29
CA MET A 1 -7.32 -14.04 -13.98
C MET A 1 -6.35 -14.65 -13.01
N ASP A 2 -5.16 -14.08 -12.99
CA ASP A 2 -3.97 -14.77 -12.48
C ASP A 2 -3.70 -14.25 -11.07
N ASP A 3 -3.76 -15.21 -10.15
CA ASP A 3 -3.72 -15.12 -8.69
C ASP A 3 -2.51 -14.34 -8.17
N ILE A 4 -2.72 -13.07 -7.81
CA ILE A 4 -1.87 -12.37 -6.84
C ILE A 4 -2.35 -12.69 -5.40
N SER A 5 -3.49 -13.37 -5.27
CA SER A 5 -4.21 -13.62 -4.02
C SER A 5 -3.65 -14.77 -3.17
N LEU A 6 -2.66 -15.54 -3.64
CA LEU A 6 -2.26 -16.77 -2.96
C LEU A 6 -1.28 -16.59 -1.78
N PHE A 7 -0.70 -15.40 -1.58
CA PHE A 7 0.34 -15.20 -0.55
C PHE A 7 0.15 -13.99 0.38
N ILE A 8 -0.90 -13.18 0.20
CA ILE A 8 -1.13 -11.97 0.99
C ILE A 8 -2.62 -11.88 1.35
N ASP A 9 -2.94 -11.82 2.65
CA ASP A 9 -4.31 -11.54 3.13
C ASP A 9 -4.58 -10.03 2.95
N ILE A 10 -4.80 -9.63 1.70
CA ILE A 10 -5.23 -8.28 1.35
C ILE A 10 -6.74 -8.19 1.55
N ARG A 11 -7.15 -7.36 2.51
CA ARG A 11 -8.57 -7.03 2.72
C ARG A 11 -8.82 -5.59 2.32
N ILE A 12 -9.85 -5.40 1.49
CA ILE A 12 -10.30 -4.10 1.02
C ILE A 12 -11.66 -3.82 1.68
N TYR A 13 -11.71 -2.77 2.51
CA TYR A 13 -12.95 -2.31 3.12
C TYR A 13 -13.37 -1.00 2.45
N ARG A 14 -14.45 -1.06 1.66
CA ARG A 14 -15.03 0.14 1.04
C ARG A 14 -15.86 0.89 2.06
N ALA A 15 -15.62 2.19 2.24
CA ALA A 15 -16.50 3.03 3.01
C ALA A 15 -17.80 3.28 2.21
N ILE A 16 -18.96 3.20 2.85
CA ILE A 16 -20.26 3.38 2.16
C ILE A 16 -20.48 4.86 1.75
N GLU A 17 -19.76 5.79 2.39
CA GLU A 17 -19.91 7.24 2.19
C GLU A 17 -18.81 7.87 1.34
N THR A 18 -17.74 7.15 0.99
CA THR A 18 -16.65 7.64 0.15
C THR A 18 -16.26 6.59 -0.89
N ASP A 19 -15.85 7.02 -2.09
CA ASP A 19 -15.29 6.11 -3.12
C ASP A 19 -13.87 5.64 -2.78
N ALA A 20 -13.42 5.81 -1.54
CA ALA A 20 -12.16 5.32 -1.04
C ALA A 20 -12.35 3.98 -0.33
N ALA A 21 -11.44 3.05 -0.58
CA ALA A 21 -11.38 1.78 0.11
C ALA A 21 -10.08 1.68 0.91
N CYS A 22 -10.18 1.34 2.18
CA CYS A 22 -9.02 1.12 3.03
C CYS A 22 -8.38 -0.22 2.71
N LEU A 23 -7.05 -0.23 2.58
CA LEU A 23 -6.25 -1.41 2.28
C LEU A 23 -5.61 -1.94 3.57
N TYR A 24 -5.88 -3.21 3.85
CA TYR A 24 -5.31 -3.92 4.98
C TYR A 24 -4.52 -5.13 4.49
N CYS A 25 -3.43 -5.43 5.18
CA CYS A 25 -2.64 -6.63 4.99
C CYS A 25 -2.36 -7.23 6.37
N ASP A 26 -2.76 -8.48 6.60
CA ASP A 26 -2.65 -9.16 7.89
C ASP A 26 -3.19 -8.32 9.08
N ASN A 27 -4.42 -7.79 8.93
CA ASN A 27 -5.08 -6.86 9.87
C ASN A 27 -4.36 -5.53 10.12
N GLN A 28 -3.28 -5.22 9.40
CA GLN A 28 -2.60 -3.95 9.50
C GLN A 28 -3.06 -3.01 8.39
N ALA A 29 -3.46 -1.79 8.76
CA ALA A 29 -3.74 -0.74 7.79
C ALA A 29 -2.45 -0.36 7.07
N VAL A 30 -2.40 -0.57 5.75
CA VAL A 30 -1.20 -0.31 4.93
C VAL A 30 -1.40 0.86 3.96
N GLY A 31 -2.64 1.21 3.65
CA GLY A 31 -2.93 2.29 2.73
C GLY A 31 -4.40 2.39 2.36
N TRP A 32 -4.69 3.01 1.22
CA TRP A 32 -6.04 3.16 0.68
C TRP A 32 -6.02 3.15 -0.85
N ILE A 33 -7.17 2.90 -1.46
CA ILE A 33 -7.38 2.95 -2.90
C ILE A 33 -8.52 3.93 -3.15
N TYR A 34 -8.34 4.86 -4.08
CA TYR A 34 -9.38 5.78 -4.51
C TYR A 34 -9.25 5.99 -6.02
N ASP A 35 -10.35 5.79 -6.74
CA ASP A 35 -10.41 5.89 -8.19
C ASP A 35 -9.33 5.04 -8.89
N SER A 36 -8.30 5.70 -9.43
CA SER A 36 -7.21 5.10 -10.22
C SER A 36 -5.86 5.07 -9.50
N VAL A 37 -5.86 5.36 -8.19
CA VAL A 37 -4.66 5.49 -7.36
C VAL A 37 -4.73 4.58 -6.15
N MET A 38 -3.64 3.88 -5.89
CA MET A 38 -3.37 3.20 -4.63
C MET A 38 -2.38 4.04 -3.83
N SER A 39 -2.72 4.38 -2.61
CA SER A 39 -1.82 4.91 -1.61
C SER A 39 -1.25 3.78 -0.76
N LEU A 40 0.05 3.80 -0.52
CA LEU A 40 0.74 2.91 0.43
C LEU A 40 1.52 3.76 1.43
N ARG A 41 1.51 3.38 2.70
CA ARG A 41 2.27 4.12 3.73
C ARG A 41 3.77 4.07 3.42
N GLU A 42 4.44 5.21 3.46
CA GLU A 42 5.91 5.28 3.41
C GLU A 42 6.50 4.75 4.72
N VAL A 43 7.41 3.78 4.61
CA VAL A 43 8.05 3.07 5.74
C VAL A 43 9.55 2.85 5.53
N GLY A 44 10.14 3.40 4.47
CA GLY A 44 11.55 3.30 4.14
C GLY A 44 11.94 2.11 3.27
N LEU A 45 11.03 1.53 2.49
CA LEU A 45 11.36 0.43 1.55
C LEU A 45 12.35 0.94 0.50
N ASP A 46 13.50 0.33 0.29
CA ASP A 46 14.58 0.82 -0.60
C ASP A 46 14.49 0.31 -2.05
N TYR A 47 13.73 -0.75 -2.29
CA TYR A 47 13.62 -1.43 -3.58
C TYR A 47 12.48 -0.92 -4.48
N LEU A 48 11.78 0.15 -4.07
CA LEU A 48 10.69 0.69 -4.90
C LEU A 48 11.26 1.32 -6.18
N PRO A 49 10.55 1.20 -7.32
CA PRO A 49 10.93 1.87 -8.55
C PRO A 49 11.14 3.39 -8.41
N ASP A 50 12.08 3.94 -9.18
CA ASP A 50 12.43 5.38 -9.16
C ASP A 50 11.29 6.30 -9.63
N ASP A 51 10.34 5.78 -10.39
CA ASP A 51 9.17 6.51 -10.87
C ASP A 51 8.10 6.73 -9.79
N ILE A 52 8.18 6.02 -8.66
CA ILE A 52 7.32 6.23 -7.50
C ILE A 52 7.85 7.37 -6.65
N LYS A 53 7.09 8.47 -6.63
CA LYS A 53 7.43 9.64 -5.81
C LYS A 53 7.27 9.31 -4.33
N ARG A 54 8.37 9.46 -3.61
CA ARG A 54 8.40 9.40 -2.15
C ARG A 54 8.01 10.74 -1.54
N PRO A 55 7.24 10.74 -0.43
CA PRO A 55 7.05 11.96 0.34
C PRO A 55 8.39 12.43 0.92
N GLY A 56 8.56 13.75 1.03
CA GLY A 56 9.69 14.32 1.77
C GLY A 56 9.58 13.99 3.25
N LYS A 57 10.72 13.95 3.97
CA LYS A 57 10.74 13.64 5.41
C LYS A 57 9.91 14.60 6.25
N ASP A 58 9.79 15.85 5.81
CA ASP A 58 9.05 16.90 6.51
C ASP A 58 7.57 16.99 6.08
N ASN A 59 7.12 16.13 5.16
CA ASN A 59 5.73 16.13 4.73
C ASN A 59 4.82 15.55 5.83
N THR A 60 3.71 16.24 6.09
CA THR A 60 2.66 15.72 7.00
C THR A 60 2.07 14.41 6.51
N ILE A 61 1.98 14.24 5.19
CA ILE A 61 1.47 13.03 4.54
C ILE A 61 2.67 12.16 4.13
N GLN A 62 2.78 11.00 4.77
CA GLN A 62 3.83 10.00 4.52
C GLN A 62 3.24 8.83 3.73
N GLU A 63 2.77 9.12 2.52
CA GLU A 63 2.12 8.17 1.63
C GLU A 63 2.75 8.19 0.24
N LEU A 64 2.95 6.99 -0.30
CA LEU A 64 3.38 6.70 -1.65
C LEU A 64 2.16 6.65 -2.55
N VAL A 65 2.15 7.50 -3.57
CA VAL A 65 1.09 7.53 -4.58
C VAL A 65 1.46 6.59 -5.71
N ILE A 66 0.81 5.42 -5.75
CA ILE A 66 1.06 4.34 -6.71
C ILE A 66 -0.10 4.31 -7.72
N PRO A 67 0.14 4.63 -9.00
CA PRO A 67 -0.87 4.47 -10.02
C PRO A 67 -1.33 3.01 -10.14
N LEU A 68 -2.64 2.76 -10.33
CA LEU A 68 -3.16 1.39 -10.43
C LEU A 68 -2.62 0.57 -11.61
N HIS A 69 -1.95 1.17 -12.59
CA HIS A 69 -1.27 0.41 -13.64
C HIS A 69 -0.11 -0.46 -13.11
N TYR A 70 0.42 -0.17 -11.91
CA TYR A 70 1.39 -1.03 -11.21
C TYR A 70 0.76 -2.23 -10.48
N VAL A 71 -0.56 -2.44 -10.55
CA VAL A 71 -1.22 -3.56 -9.85
C VAL A 71 -0.66 -4.94 -10.25
N LYS A 72 -0.06 -5.04 -11.43
CA LYS A 72 0.58 -6.26 -11.94
C LYS A 72 2.10 -6.30 -11.73
N ALA A 73 2.67 -5.31 -11.06
CA ALA A 73 4.11 -5.25 -10.85
C ALA A 73 4.53 -6.25 -9.76
N ASP A 74 5.58 -7.03 -10.05
CA ASP A 74 6.05 -8.11 -9.16
C ASP A 74 6.48 -7.62 -7.76
N TRP A 75 6.91 -6.36 -7.66
CA TRP A 75 7.35 -5.75 -6.40
C TRP A 75 6.18 -5.32 -5.50
N LEU A 76 4.99 -5.06 -6.04
CA LEU A 76 3.88 -4.46 -5.30
C LEU A 76 3.33 -5.37 -4.19
N PRO A 77 3.10 -6.68 -4.42
CA PRO A 77 2.71 -7.60 -3.36
C PRO A 77 3.72 -7.58 -2.20
N LYS A 78 5.02 -7.64 -2.52
CA LYS A 78 6.09 -7.59 -1.52
C LYS A 78 6.08 -6.28 -0.72
N ALA A 79 5.91 -5.14 -1.41
CA ALA A 79 5.84 -3.83 -0.78
C ALA A 79 4.67 -3.71 0.21
N VAL A 80 3.51 -4.26 -0.14
CA VAL A 80 2.34 -4.31 0.77
C VAL A 80 2.65 -5.11 2.03
N GLN A 81 3.22 -6.31 1.88
CA GLN A 81 3.54 -7.19 3.01
C GLN A 81 4.62 -6.60 3.92
N ASP A 82 5.69 -6.05 3.34
CA ASP A 82 6.78 -5.42 4.10
C ASP A 82 6.28 -4.18 4.85
N THR A 83 5.38 -3.41 4.23
CA THR A 83 4.71 -2.27 4.88
C THR A 83 3.91 -2.72 6.10
N ALA A 84 3.14 -3.80 5.98
CA ALA A 84 2.39 -4.37 7.10
C ALA A 84 3.31 -4.81 8.25
N ASN A 85 4.39 -5.52 7.92
CA ASN A 85 5.37 -6.02 8.89
C ASN A 85 6.07 -4.89 9.65
N ILE A 86 6.53 -3.85 8.93
CA ILE A 86 7.21 -2.70 9.55
C ILE A 86 6.24 -1.93 10.45
N ARG A 87 5.01 -1.65 9.97
CA ARG A 87 4.02 -0.94 10.78
C ARG A 87 3.66 -1.72 12.05
N ARG A 88 3.43 -3.04 11.93
CA ARG A 88 3.15 -3.89 13.09
C ARG A 88 4.29 -3.88 14.12
N ASN A 89 5.53 -3.85 13.67
CA ASN A 89 6.69 -3.80 14.56
C ASN A 89 6.86 -2.43 15.24
N ASN A 90 6.44 -1.35 14.59
CA ASN A 90 6.47 0.00 15.16
C ASN A 90 5.33 0.27 16.16
N ASP A 91 4.22 -0.48 16.05
CA ASP A 91 3.08 -0.38 16.97
C ASP A 91 3.28 -1.18 18.28
N LYS A 92 4.43 -1.87 18.44
CA LYS A 92 4.84 -2.59 19.66
C LYS A 92 5.80 -1.76 20.49
#